data_AF-A0A557WUU3-F1
#
_entry.id   AF-A0A557WUU3-F1
#
_cell.length_a   1.000
_cell.length_b   1.000
_cell.length_c   1.000
_cell.angle_alpha   90.00
_cell.angle_beta   90.00
_cell.angle_gamma   90.00
#
_symmetry.space_group_name_H-M   'P 1'
#
loop_
_entity.id
_entity.type
_entity.pdbx_description
1 polymer ?
#
loop_
_entity_poly.entity_id
_entity_poly.type
_entity_poly.pdbx_seq_one_letter_code
_entity_poly.pdbx_strand_id
1 'polypeptide(L)'
;MGAEAIEAATFVPEGRDEMALVVGFLAAHERPRGSAALPRYALVGVDEHDRIELPPTVHQALKKVVAALSAGKAVTIAPQTMKLTTQQAADLLGVSRPTVIRLITDGTLPAERIGNRHRLLLDDILAYREQRRNRQYEALAATAVDIDGEDDPDVVRQRLREARQVVAERRRAKAATR
;
A
#
# COMPACT_ATOMS: atom_id res chain seq x y z
N MET A 1 -27.74 12.88 -0.40
CA MET A 1 -26.89 13.18 -1.56
C MET A 1 -26.52 11.85 -2.18
N GLY A 2 -27.03 11.59 -3.39
CA GLY A 2 -26.91 10.30 -4.04
C GLY A 2 -25.44 9.95 -4.26
N ALA A 3 -25.04 8.75 -3.83
CA ALA A 3 -23.82 8.13 -4.32
C ALA A 3 -24.08 7.75 -5.78
N GLU A 4 -23.95 8.74 -6.67
CA GLU A 4 -23.76 8.45 -8.09
C GLU A 4 -22.51 7.55 -8.16
N ALA A 5 -22.66 6.37 -8.76
CA ALA A 5 -21.57 5.41 -8.83
C ALA A 5 -20.43 6.08 -9.59
N ILE A 6 -19.38 6.50 -8.87
CA ILE A 6 -18.22 7.13 -9.50
C ILE A 6 -17.64 6.09 -10.46
N GLU A 7 -17.71 6.32 -11.76
CA GLU A 7 -17.15 5.36 -12.72
C GLU A 7 -15.63 5.40 -12.68
N ALA A 8 -15.00 4.28 -13.05
CA ALA A 8 -13.56 4.24 -13.19
C ALA A 8 -13.16 5.17 -14.34
N ALA A 9 -12.36 6.20 -14.05
CA ALA A 9 -11.86 7.15 -15.02
C ALA A 9 -10.34 6.98 -15.19
N THR A 10 -9.87 6.98 -16.43
CA THR A 10 -8.43 6.94 -16.74
C THR A 10 -8.00 8.27 -17.33
N PHE A 11 -7.01 8.88 -16.68
CA PHE A 11 -6.41 10.14 -17.06
C PHE A 11 -5.08 9.88 -17.76
N VAL A 12 -4.89 10.49 -18.92
CA VAL A 12 -3.65 10.43 -19.69
C VAL A 12 -2.86 11.73 -19.50
N PRO A 13 -1.53 11.69 -19.59
CA PRO A 13 -0.71 12.89 -19.43
C PRO A 13 -0.93 13.86 -20.60
N GLU A 14 -1.56 15.00 -20.31
CA GLU A 14 -1.70 16.15 -21.20
C GLU A 14 -0.87 17.32 -20.65
N GLY A 15 -0.28 18.16 -21.52
CA GLY A 15 0.45 19.37 -21.09
C GLY A 15 1.66 19.10 -20.18
N ARG A 16 2.73 18.48 -20.72
CA ARG A 16 3.94 18.10 -19.94
C ARG A 16 4.55 19.27 -19.17
N ASP A 17 4.55 20.47 -19.76
CA ASP A 17 5.15 21.67 -19.18
C ASP A 17 4.31 22.24 -18.02
N GLU A 18 2.98 22.18 -18.12
CA GLU A 18 2.06 22.60 -17.05
C GLU A 18 2.18 21.66 -15.84
N MET A 19 2.32 20.36 -16.07
CA MET A 19 2.51 19.37 -15.00
C MET A 19 3.85 19.57 -14.27
N ALA A 20 4.90 19.99 -14.97
CA ALA A 20 6.20 20.28 -14.34
C ALA A 20 6.12 21.46 -13.36
N LEU A 21 5.33 22.49 -13.69
CA LEU A 21 5.08 23.62 -12.78
C LEU A 21 4.36 23.17 -11.50
N VAL A 22 3.34 22.32 -11.63
CA VAL A 22 2.60 21.77 -10.49
C VAL A 22 3.52 20.92 -9.59
N VAL A 23 4.34 20.05 -10.18
CA VAL A 23 5.32 19.23 -9.43
C VAL A 23 6.33 20.11 -8.70
N GLY A 24 6.87 21.13 -9.37
CA GLY A 24 7.81 22.09 -8.79
C GLY A 24 7.19 22.86 -7.61
N PHE A 25 5.94 23.30 -7.77
CA PHE A 25 5.19 23.97 -6.71
C PHE A 25 4.99 23.07 -5.49
N LEU A 26 4.55 21.82 -5.69
CA LEU A 26 4.37 20.84 -4.61
C LEU A 26 5.68 20.59 -3.85
N ALA A 27 6.77 20.32 -4.58
CA ALA A 27 8.08 20.06 -3.99
C ALA A 27 8.65 21.28 -3.21
N ALA A 28 8.39 22.50 -3.67
CA ALA A 28 8.83 23.72 -3.01
C ALA A 28 8.08 24.01 -1.69
N HIS A 29 6.82 23.58 -1.59
CA HIS A 29 5.96 23.80 -0.43
C HIS A 29 5.93 22.62 0.56
N GLU A 30 6.60 21.51 0.22
CA GLU A 30 6.85 20.39 1.14
C GLU A 30 8.04 20.62 2.05
N ARG A 31 9.01 21.43 1.61
CA ARG A 31 10.17 21.75 2.44
C ARG A 31 9.69 22.70 3.54
N PRO A 32 9.84 22.34 4.82
CA PRO A 32 9.49 23.24 5.91
C PRO A 32 10.40 24.47 5.80
N ARG A 33 9.86 25.55 5.24
CA ARG A 33 10.43 26.89 5.42
C ARG A 33 10.17 27.24 6.88
N GLY A 34 11.21 27.66 7.59
CA GLY A 34 11.17 27.85 9.03
C GLY A 34 9.91 28.55 9.55
N SER A 35 9.49 28.12 10.75
CA SER A 35 8.34 28.57 11.55
C SER A 35 6.95 28.00 11.17
N ALA A 36 6.56 26.97 11.94
CA ALA A 36 5.24 26.63 12.50
C ALA A 36 3.95 26.61 11.66
N ALA A 37 3.94 27.05 10.40
CA ALA A 37 2.73 27.01 9.57
C ALA A 37 2.62 25.65 8.87
N LEU A 38 1.61 24.85 9.26
CA LEU A 38 1.25 23.65 8.51
C LEU A 38 0.76 24.07 7.12
N PRO A 39 1.25 23.46 6.03
CA PRO A 39 0.81 23.82 4.69
C PRO A 39 -0.68 23.51 4.53
N ARG A 40 -1.46 24.52 4.13
CA ARG A 40 -2.90 24.41 3.84
C ARG A 40 -3.09 24.35 2.33
N TYR A 41 -3.73 23.28 1.87
CA TYR A 41 -4.04 23.07 0.45
C TYR A 41 -5.54 23.26 0.24
N ALA A 42 -5.93 23.89 -0.86
CA ALA A 42 -7.33 24.16 -1.15
C ALA A 42 -7.62 24.00 -2.65
N LEU A 43 -8.86 23.60 -2.96
CA LEU A 43 -9.43 23.79 -4.28
C LEU A 43 -9.98 25.21 -4.37
N VAL A 44 -9.75 25.85 -5.50
CA VAL A 44 -10.25 27.18 -5.82
C VAL A 44 -11.17 27.03 -7.03
N GLY A 45 -12.40 27.49 -6.88
CA GLY A 45 -13.42 27.50 -7.92
C GLY A 45 -13.29 28.73 -8.84
N VAL A 46 -14.35 28.98 -9.59
CA VAL A 46 -14.40 30.07 -10.59
C VAL A 46 -14.53 31.44 -9.92
N ASP A 47 -15.16 31.50 -8.76
CA ASP A 47 -15.33 32.73 -7.99
C ASP A 47 -14.19 32.92 -6.98
N GLU A 48 -13.80 34.17 -6.74
CA GLU A 48 -12.69 34.54 -5.84
C GLU A 48 -12.87 34.02 -4.40
N HIS A 49 -14.11 33.79 -3.98
CA HIS A 49 -14.47 33.29 -2.66
C HIS A 49 -14.83 31.79 -2.63
N ASP A 50 -14.84 31.11 -3.78
CA ASP A 50 -15.12 29.67 -3.85
C ASP A 50 -13.84 28.90 -3.54
N ARG A 51 -13.56 28.70 -2.25
CA ARG A 51 -12.37 27.99 -1.79
C ARG A 51 -12.72 26.96 -0.73
N ILE A 52 -12.30 25.71 -0.95
CA ILE A 52 -12.47 24.63 0.02
C ILE A 52 -11.13 23.97 0.37
N GLU A 53 -10.88 23.78 1.66
CA GLU A 53 -9.64 23.14 2.13
C GLU A 53 -9.67 21.63 1.87
N LEU A 54 -8.56 21.12 1.37
CA LEU A 54 -8.40 19.71 1.06
C LEU A 54 -8.01 18.91 2.31
N PRO A 55 -8.73 17.83 2.64
CA PRO A 55 -8.27 16.88 3.64
C PRO A 55 -6.88 16.32 3.30
N PRO A 56 -6.05 15.97 4.30
CA PRO A 56 -4.69 15.46 4.06
C PRO A 56 -4.65 14.22 3.15
N THR A 57 -5.65 13.34 3.26
CA THR A 57 -5.78 12.13 2.46
C THR A 57 -6.00 12.44 0.97
N VAL A 58 -6.87 13.41 0.67
CA VAL A 58 -7.14 13.85 -0.71
C VAL A 58 -5.92 14.51 -1.31
N HIS A 59 -5.23 15.38 -0.54
CA HIS A 59 -3.99 15.99 -0.97
C HIS A 59 -2.91 14.94 -1.32
N GLN A 60 -2.70 13.93 -0.46
CA GLN A 60 -1.75 12.85 -0.75
C GLN A 60 -2.12 12.04 -2.01
N ALA A 61 -3.41 11.79 -2.25
CA ALA A 61 -3.86 11.12 -3.46
C ALA A 61 -3.53 11.95 -4.70
N LEU A 62 -3.85 13.24 -4.71
CA LEU A 62 -3.55 14.16 -5.81
C LEU A 62 -2.05 14.24 -6.11
N LYS A 63 -1.19 14.28 -5.10
CA LYS A 63 0.28 14.25 -5.31
C LYS A 63 0.73 13.02 -6.09
N LYS A 64 0.18 11.84 -5.77
CA LYS A 64 0.52 10.60 -6.48
C LYS A 64 0.04 10.63 -7.93
N VAL A 65 -1.16 11.17 -8.16
CA VAL A 65 -1.72 11.35 -9.52
C VAL A 65 -0.82 12.27 -10.34
N VAL A 66 -0.51 13.47 -9.82
CA VAL A 66 0.35 14.45 -10.50
C VAL A 66 1.75 13.87 -10.78
N ALA A 67 2.35 13.19 -9.82
CA ALA A 67 3.66 12.57 -10.01
C ALA A 67 3.65 11.53 -11.15
N ALA A 68 2.61 10.67 -11.21
CA ALA A 68 2.49 9.67 -12.27
C ALA A 68 2.24 10.31 -13.64
N LEU A 69 1.34 11.30 -13.73
CA LEU A 69 1.07 12.02 -14.98
C LEU A 69 2.30 12.78 -15.48
N SER A 70 3.03 13.47 -14.60
CA SER A 70 4.28 14.16 -14.95
C SER A 70 5.37 13.21 -15.47
N ALA A 71 5.36 11.96 -15.02
CA ALA A 71 6.25 10.90 -15.48
C ALA A 71 5.78 10.25 -16.81
N GLY A 72 4.74 10.78 -17.44
CA GLY A 72 4.18 10.26 -18.68
C GLY A 72 3.38 8.96 -18.51
N LYS A 73 2.92 8.64 -17.29
CA LYS A 73 2.15 7.44 -17.00
C LYS A 73 0.67 7.79 -16.89
N ALA A 74 -0.19 7.00 -17.52
CA ALA A 74 -1.64 7.10 -17.33
C ALA A 74 -2.02 6.69 -15.89
N VAL A 75 -3.07 7.31 -15.35
CA VAL A 75 -3.57 7.05 -13.99
C VAL A 75 -5.06 6.72 -14.04
N THR A 76 -5.44 5.58 -13.48
CA THR A 76 -6.85 5.20 -13.31
C THR A 76 -7.30 5.43 -11.88
N ILE A 77 -8.38 6.20 -11.72
CA ILE A 77 -9.08 6.39 -10.44
C ILE A 77 -10.40 5.63 -10.53
N ALA A 78 -10.58 4.63 -9.67
CA ALA A 78 -11.80 3.86 -9.58
C ALA A 78 -12.22 3.79 -8.10
N PRO A 79 -13.49 4.04 -7.75
CA PRO A 79 -13.94 3.75 -6.41
C PRO A 79 -13.85 2.25 -6.19
N GLN A 80 -13.24 1.86 -5.09
CA GLN A 80 -13.35 0.50 -4.62
C GLN A 80 -14.54 0.44 -3.68
N THR A 81 -15.52 -0.42 -4.01
CA THR A 81 -16.56 -0.78 -3.05
C THR A 81 -15.86 -1.18 -1.76
N MET A 82 -16.24 -0.60 -0.63
CA MET A 82 -15.67 -0.99 0.67
C MET A 82 -15.75 -2.50 0.91
N LYS A 83 -16.69 -3.20 0.25
CA LYS A 83 -16.86 -4.66 0.27
C LYS A 83 -16.48 -5.31 -1.06
N LEU A 84 -15.35 -6.01 -1.08
CA LEU A 84 -14.83 -6.75 -2.22
C LEU A 84 -15.27 -8.21 -2.22
N THR A 85 -15.36 -8.82 -3.40
CA THR A 85 -15.50 -10.27 -3.53
C THR A 85 -14.18 -10.98 -3.22
N THR A 86 -14.23 -12.29 -2.95
CA THR A 86 -13.03 -13.13 -2.80
C THR A 86 -12.11 -13.09 -4.02
N GLN A 87 -12.66 -12.85 -5.22
CA GLN A 87 -11.84 -12.78 -6.45
C GLN A 87 -11.08 -11.45 -6.50
N GLN A 88 -11.77 -10.32 -6.29
CA GLN A 88 -11.13 -9.01 -6.24
C GLN A 88 -10.08 -8.92 -5.11
N ALA A 89 -10.36 -9.53 -3.96
CA ALA A 89 -9.38 -9.65 -2.88
C ALA A 89 -8.16 -10.49 -3.29
N ALA A 90 -8.36 -11.58 -4.03
CA ALA A 90 -7.28 -12.39 -4.57
C ALA A 90 -6.39 -11.61 -5.53
N ASP A 91 -7.01 -10.86 -6.45
CA ASP A 91 -6.32 -10.02 -7.42
C ASP A 91 -5.50 -8.93 -6.70
N LEU A 92 -6.08 -8.29 -5.66
CA LEU A 92 -5.39 -7.25 -4.88
C LEU A 92 -4.22 -7.78 -4.02
N LEU A 93 -4.34 -9.01 -3.54
CA LEU A 93 -3.31 -9.69 -2.74
C LEU A 93 -2.25 -10.42 -3.58
N GLY A 94 -2.48 -10.55 -4.89
CA GLY A 94 -1.62 -11.32 -5.81
C GLY A 94 -1.59 -12.80 -5.46
N VAL A 95 -2.73 -13.40 -5.08
CA VAL A 95 -2.86 -14.82 -4.72
C VAL A 95 -4.06 -15.45 -5.40
N SER A 96 -4.19 -16.78 -5.34
CA SER A 96 -5.36 -17.46 -5.88
C SER A 96 -6.61 -17.29 -5.00
N ARG A 97 -7.80 -17.31 -5.61
CA ARG A 97 -9.08 -17.25 -4.87
C ARG A 97 -9.21 -18.34 -3.79
N PRO A 98 -8.83 -19.61 -4.02
CA PRO A 98 -8.85 -20.62 -2.95
C PRO A 98 -7.98 -20.25 -1.75
N THR A 99 -6.86 -19.54 -1.97
CA THR A 99 -6.01 -19.03 -0.89
C THR A 99 -6.75 -18.02 -0.03
N VAL A 100 -7.50 -17.09 -0.65
CA VAL A 100 -8.33 -16.13 0.08
C VAL A 100 -9.42 -16.84 0.89
N ILE A 101 -10.08 -17.84 0.30
CA ILE A 101 -11.09 -18.63 1.02
C ILE A 101 -10.47 -19.31 2.24
N ARG A 102 -9.27 -19.91 2.10
CA ARG A 102 -8.56 -20.51 3.23
C ARG A 102 -8.24 -19.46 4.31
N LEU A 103 -7.77 -18.26 3.93
CA LEU A 103 -7.50 -17.19 4.89
C LEU A 103 -8.75 -16.76 5.67
N ILE A 104 -9.92 -16.80 5.03
CA ILE A 104 -11.20 -16.54 5.69
C ILE A 104 -11.55 -17.68 6.65
N THR A 105 -11.46 -18.93 6.20
CA THR A 105 -11.76 -20.11 7.02
C THR A 105 -10.82 -20.21 8.23
N ASP A 106 -9.55 -19.86 8.06
CA ASP A 106 -8.53 -19.83 9.11
C ASP A 106 -8.69 -18.61 10.06
N GLY A 107 -9.73 -17.79 9.87
CA GLY A 107 -9.99 -16.57 10.66
C GLY A 107 -8.93 -15.47 10.50
N THR A 108 -8.01 -15.64 9.56
CA THR A 108 -6.87 -14.73 9.37
C THR A 108 -7.27 -13.47 8.60
N LEU A 109 -8.29 -13.58 7.73
CA LEU A 109 -8.83 -12.47 6.98
C LEU A 109 -10.34 -12.36 7.26
N PRO A 110 -10.81 -11.27 7.89
CA PRO A 110 -12.23 -11.08 8.15
C PRO A 110 -13.05 -11.05 6.87
N ALA A 111 -14.22 -11.71 6.90
CA ALA A 111 -15.19 -11.64 5.83
C ALA A 111 -16.61 -11.77 6.37
N GLU A 112 -17.51 -10.96 5.83
CA GLU A 112 -18.94 -11.06 6.09
C GLU A 112 -19.57 -12.00 5.07
N ARG A 113 -20.48 -12.87 5.52
CA ARG A 113 -21.26 -13.73 4.64
C ARG A 113 -22.57 -13.04 4.26
N ILE A 114 -22.71 -12.68 2.98
CA ILE A 114 -23.94 -12.12 2.42
C ILE A 114 -24.58 -13.18 1.52
N GLY A 115 -25.61 -13.84 2.03
CA GLY A 115 -26.21 -15.03 1.41
C GLY A 115 -25.20 -16.18 1.29
N ASN A 116 -24.87 -16.58 0.06
CA ASN A 116 -23.91 -17.65 -0.23
C ASN A 116 -22.50 -17.16 -0.59
N ARG A 117 -22.25 -15.84 -0.55
CA ARG A 117 -20.97 -15.26 -0.97
C ARG A 117 -20.30 -14.52 0.18
N HIS A 118 -18.98 -14.60 0.25
CA HIS A 118 -18.17 -13.79 1.16
C HIS A 118 -17.93 -12.41 0.57
N ARG A 119 -17.99 -11.40 1.43
CA ARG A 119 -17.61 -10.02 1.17
C ARG A 119 -16.55 -9.61 2.18
N LEU A 120 -15.49 -8.99 1.69
CA LEU A 120 -14.33 -8.61 2.49
C LEU A 120 -14.21 -7.10 2.50
N LEU A 121 -13.88 -6.50 3.64
CA LEU A 121 -13.62 -5.08 3.68
C LEU A 121 -12.26 -4.78 3.03
N LEU A 122 -12.19 -3.74 2.22
CA LEU A 122 -10.93 -3.31 1.61
C LEU A 122 -9.87 -3.02 2.67
N ASP A 123 -10.24 -2.33 3.75
CA ASP A 123 -9.34 -1.98 4.85
C ASP A 123 -8.71 -3.22 5.48
N ASP A 124 -9.51 -4.27 5.72
CA ASP A 124 -9.02 -5.54 6.25
C ASP A 124 -8.04 -6.22 5.30
N ILE A 125 -8.32 -6.17 3.98
CA ILE A 125 -7.42 -6.74 2.97
C ILE A 125 -6.10 -5.96 2.92
N LEU A 126 -6.15 -4.63 2.99
CA LEU A 126 -4.95 -3.78 2.99
C LEU A 126 -4.12 -3.97 4.26
N ALA A 127 -4.78 -4.04 5.43
CA ALA A 127 -4.13 -4.32 6.70
C ALA A 127 -3.44 -5.70 6.69
N TYR A 128 -4.12 -6.73 6.20
CA TYR A 128 -3.54 -8.06 6.03
C TYR A 128 -2.33 -8.05 5.08
N ARG A 129 -2.42 -7.31 3.96
CA ARG A 129 -1.32 -7.19 2.99
C ARG A 129 -0.08 -6.58 3.64
N GLU A 130 -0.26 -5.52 4.41
CA GLU A 130 0.84 -4.85 5.11
C GLU A 130 1.44 -5.75 6.20
N GLN A 131 0.60 -6.40 7.00
CA GLN A 131 1.07 -7.35 8.01
C GLN A 131 1.85 -8.52 7.37
N ARG A 132 1.39 -9.03 6.22
CA ARG A 132 2.09 -10.08 5.47
C ARG A 132 3.45 -9.59 4.97
N ARG A 133 3.52 -8.37 4.44
CA ARG A 133 4.77 -7.75 4.00
C ARG A 133 5.76 -7.61 5.15
N ASN A 134 5.31 -7.14 6.31
CA ASN A 134 6.17 -6.99 7.49
C ASN A 134 6.73 -8.34 7.97
N ARG A 135 5.89 -9.38 8.03
CA ARG A 135 6.36 -10.74 8.34
C ARG A 135 7.39 -11.26 7.32
N GLN A 136 7.26 -10.91 6.04
CA GLN A 136 8.24 -11.28 5.01
C GLN A 136 9.58 -10.59 5.27
N TYR A 137 9.56 -9.28 5.55
CA TYR A 137 10.77 -8.55 5.90
C TYR A 137 11.43 -9.05 7.19
N GLU A 138 10.64 -9.31 8.23
CA GLU A 138 11.15 -9.91 9.47
C GLU A 138 11.78 -11.29 9.23
N ALA A 139 11.17 -12.12 8.38
CA ALA A 139 11.73 -13.42 8.03
C ALA A 139 13.04 -13.32 7.26
N LEU A 140 13.16 -12.35 6.34
CA LEU A 140 14.41 -12.06 5.63
C LEU A 140 15.49 -11.58 6.61
N ALA A 141 15.16 -10.59 7.45
CA ALA A 141 16.08 -10.04 8.44
C ALA A 141 16.54 -11.10 9.45
N ALA A 142 15.66 -12.00 9.89
CA ALA A 142 16.02 -13.08 10.82
C ALA A 142 16.99 -14.12 10.25
N THR A 143 17.22 -14.13 8.93
CA THR A 143 18.20 -15.00 8.27
C THR A 143 19.40 -14.23 7.73
N ALA A 144 19.42 -12.91 7.89
CA ALA A 144 20.54 -12.06 7.51
C ALA A 144 21.69 -12.25 8.51
N VAL A 145 22.90 -12.31 7.99
CA VAL A 145 24.15 -12.36 8.75
C VAL A 145 25.03 -11.29 8.14
N ASP A 146 25.64 -10.45 8.97
CA ASP A 146 26.64 -9.49 8.51
C ASP A 146 27.88 -10.27 8.05
N ILE A 147 28.25 -10.05 6.79
CA ILE A 147 29.38 -10.71 6.13
C ILE A 147 30.29 -9.61 5.60
N ASP A 148 31.53 -9.59 6.09
CA ASP A 148 32.57 -8.71 5.57
C ASP A 148 33.36 -9.44 4.48
N GLY A 149 33.93 -8.67 3.53
CA GLY A 149 34.64 -9.23 2.38
C GLY A 149 35.91 -10.03 2.73
N GLU A 150 36.38 -9.92 3.97
CA GLU A 150 37.55 -10.61 4.52
C GLU A 150 37.18 -11.86 5.35
N ASP A 151 35.89 -12.11 5.60
CA ASP A 151 35.46 -13.28 6.37
C ASP A 151 35.80 -14.59 5.64
N ASP A 152 36.27 -15.59 6.39
CA ASP A 152 36.48 -16.95 5.89
C ASP A 152 35.14 -17.54 5.36
N PRO A 153 35.07 -17.97 4.09
CA PRO A 153 33.86 -18.55 3.50
C PRO A 153 33.24 -19.70 4.30
N ASP A 154 34.04 -20.51 4.99
CA ASP A 154 33.52 -21.63 5.78
C ASP A 154 32.90 -21.16 7.10
N VAL A 155 33.46 -20.10 7.70
CA VAL A 155 32.86 -19.43 8.87
C VAL A 155 31.54 -18.76 8.50
N VAL A 156 31.47 -18.09 7.34
CA VAL A 156 30.23 -17.49 6.82
C VAL A 156 29.16 -18.55 6.59
N ARG A 157 29.51 -19.67 5.94
CA ARG A 157 28.58 -20.79 5.70
C ARG A 157 28.06 -21.38 7.02
N GLN A 158 28.90 -21.49 8.03
CA GLN A 158 28.51 -21.99 9.34
C GLN A 158 27.53 -21.03 10.04
N ARG A 159 27.83 -19.72 10.08
CA ARG A 159 26.92 -18.70 10.63
C ARG A 159 25.56 -18.69 9.93
N LEU A 160 25.53 -18.83 8.60
CA LEU A 160 24.28 -18.93 7.83
C LEU A 160 23.49 -20.21 8.14
N ARG A 161 24.16 -21.35 8.40
CA ARG A 161 23.50 -22.60 8.81
C ARG A 161 22.85 -22.44 10.18
N GLU A 162 23.56 -21.85 11.13
CA GLU A 162 23.06 -21.59 12.49
C GLU A 162 21.85 -20.64 12.47
N ALA A 163 21.93 -19.52 11.74
CA ALA A 163 20.81 -18.60 11.58
C ALA A 163 19.56 -19.30 11.00
N ARG A 164 19.75 -20.16 9.99
CA ARG A 164 18.66 -20.95 9.40
C ARG A 164 18.08 -21.99 10.37
N GLN A 165 18.91 -22.62 11.21
CA GLN A 165 18.45 -23.57 12.22
C GLN A 165 17.57 -22.89 13.27
N VAL A 166 18.00 -21.73 13.80
CA VAL A 166 17.22 -20.95 14.77
C VAL A 166 15.87 -20.53 14.19
N VAL A 167 15.85 -20.07 12.94
CA VAL A 167 14.59 -19.71 12.25
C VAL A 167 13.70 -20.94 12.05
N ALA A 168 14.28 -22.10 11.70
CA ALA A 168 13.53 -23.34 11.54
C ALA A 168 12.91 -23.82 12.86
N GLU A 169 13.62 -23.72 13.97
CA GLU A 169 13.11 -24.07 15.31
C GLU A 169 11.97 -23.14 15.74
N ARG A 170 12.14 -21.82 15.56
CA ARG A 170 11.07 -20.84 15.82
C ARG A 170 9.81 -21.13 15.00
N ARG A 171 9.96 -21.56 13.73
CA ARG A 171 8.83 -21.97 12.88
C ARG A 171 8.15 -23.24 13.40
N ARG A 172 8.91 -24.25 13.84
CA ARG A 172 8.35 -25.49 14.41
C ARG A 172 7.58 -25.22 15.70
N ALA A 173 8.12 -24.41 16.60
CA ALA A 173 7.45 -24.03 17.85
C ALA A 173 6.12 -23.28 17.59
N LYS A 174 6.11 -22.36 16.63
CA LYS A 174 4.91 -21.62 16.23
C LYS A 174 3.85 -22.51 15.58
N ALA A 175 4.26 -23.53 14.83
CA ALA A 175 3.36 -24.52 14.23
C ALA A 175 2.73 -25.46 15.27
N ALA A 176 3.42 -25.74 16.39
CA ALA A 176 2.90 -26.59 17.46
C ALA A 176 1.90 -25.88 18.39
N THR A 177 1.84 -24.55 18.36
CA THR A 177 0.97 -23.72 19.21
C THR A 177 -0.33 -23.31 18.50
N ARG A 178 -0.50 -23.67 17.22
CA ARG A 178 -1.60 -23.25 16.34
C ARG A 178 -2.49 -24.43 15.99
#